data_AF-A0A133XGA3-F1
#
_entry.id   AF-A0A133XGA3-F1
#
_cell.length_a   1.000
_cell.length_b   1.000
_cell.length_c   1.000
_cell.angle_alpha   90.00
_cell.angle_beta   90.00
_cell.angle_gamma   90.00
#
_symmetry.space_group_name_H-M   'P 1'
#
loop_
_entity.id
_entity.type
_entity.pdbx_description
1 polymer ?
#
loop_
_entity_poly.entity_id
_entity_poly.type
_entity_poly.pdbx_seq_one_letter_code
_entity_poly.pdbx_strand_id
1 'polypeptide(L)'
;MTHWISLLTLSALLVAGPAWGEVYKCRTADGRVEIANTPCASTASTLKTLPDEQVPEANRQQAERDAERMRDYVEKREAAQRAEEAAERQRQASQRQAAGSANVGTGRSVDECLRDLDRQALEVNQRAYLEAACRSNPQAQPVYVPVPMTVPGYGYGGIGYPRPMPHPHPRPDVNPGPPAGPPVSIYPPNSKNKSR
;
A
#
# COMPACT_ATOMS: atom_id res chain seq x y z
N MET A 1 23.17 23.23 -45.12
CA MET A 1 23.59 21.85 -45.46
C MET A 1 23.39 20.84 -44.31
N THR A 2 23.39 21.26 -43.04
CA THR A 2 23.21 20.39 -41.87
C THR A 2 21.80 19.82 -41.70
N HIS A 3 20.75 20.56 -42.08
CA HIS A 3 19.36 20.11 -41.95
C HIS A 3 19.00 18.89 -42.81
N TRP A 4 19.67 18.71 -43.95
CA TRP A 4 19.40 17.57 -44.83
C TRP A 4 19.96 16.26 -44.26
N ILE A 5 21.10 16.36 -43.56
CA ILE A 5 21.73 15.24 -42.84
C ILE A 5 20.84 14.83 -41.67
N SER A 6 20.31 15.80 -40.89
CA SER A 6 19.41 15.52 -39.76
C SER A 6 18.10 14.83 -40.20
N LEU A 7 17.54 15.23 -41.34
CA LEU A 7 16.34 14.62 -41.91
C LEU A 7 16.60 13.17 -42.38
N LEU A 8 17.73 12.93 -43.06
CA LEU A 8 18.14 11.59 -43.49
C LEU A 8 18.38 10.64 -42.30
N THR A 9 18.98 11.13 -41.22
CA THR A 9 19.18 10.33 -40.00
C THR A 9 17.86 10.04 -39.27
N LEU A 10 16.91 10.98 -39.27
CA LEU A 10 15.60 10.77 -38.64
C LEU A 10 14.74 9.77 -39.42
N SER A 11 14.79 9.83 -40.76
CA SER A 11 14.10 8.87 -41.64
C SER A 11 14.68 7.45 -41.55
N ALA A 12 16.00 7.31 -41.39
CA ALA A 12 16.64 6.01 -41.20
C ALA A 12 16.23 5.33 -39.88
N LEU A 13 15.91 6.10 -38.83
CA LEU A 13 15.49 5.57 -37.54
C LEU A 13 14.04 5.05 -37.55
N LEU A 14 13.18 5.58 -38.44
CA LEU A 14 11.79 5.10 -38.60
C LEU A 14 11.67 3.77 -39.36
N VAL A 15 12.74 3.31 -40.04
CA VAL A 15 12.77 2.06 -40.82
C VAL A 15 13.33 0.88 -40.01
N ALA A 16 13.69 1.08 -38.74
CA ALA A 16 13.95 -0.01 -37.81
C ALA A 16 12.63 -0.74 -37.50
N GLY A 17 12.26 -1.65 -38.39
CA GLY A 17 11.11 -2.53 -38.20
C GLY A 17 11.24 -3.33 -36.90
N PRO A 18 10.11 -3.84 -36.36
CA PRO A 18 10.14 -4.71 -35.19
C PRO A 18 11.14 -5.85 -35.43
N ALA A 19 12.10 -6.01 -34.54
CA ALA A 19 13.02 -7.14 -34.56
C ALA A 19 12.27 -8.35 -34.01
N TRP A 20 11.68 -9.15 -34.89
CA TRP A 20 11.08 -10.44 -34.53
C TRP A 20 12.22 -11.38 -34.17
N GLY A 21 12.39 -11.63 -32.87
CA GLY A 21 13.42 -12.54 -32.36
C GLY A 21 12.86 -13.93 -32.16
N GLU A 22 12.99 -14.80 -33.17
CA GLU A 22 12.67 -16.22 -32.99
C GLU A 22 13.82 -16.93 -32.27
N VAL A 23 13.50 -17.65 -31.19
CA VAL A 23 14.47 -18.47 -30.46
C VAL A 23 14.38 -19.91 -30.96
N TYR A 24 15.47 -20.41 -31.53
CA TYR A 24 15.56 -21.74 -32.13
C TYR A 24 16.27 -22.72 -31.20
N LYS A 25 15.66 -23.88 -30.96
CA LYS A 25 16.31 -25.01 -30.29
C LYS A 25 16.94 -25.92 -31.35
N CYS A 26 18.27 -25.89 -31.47
CA CYS A 26 19.03 -26.62 -32.47
C CYS A 26 19.65 -27.88 -31.87
N ARG A 27 19.47 -29.04 -32.52
CA ARG A 27 20.23 -30.24 -32.17
C ARG A 27 21.43 -30.39 -33.10
N THR A 28 22.63 -30.28 -32.56
CA THR A 28 23.91 -30.42 -33.28
C THR A 28 24.15 -31.88 -33.66
N ALA A 29 25.00 -32.14 -34.66
CA ALA A 29 25.34 -33.50 -35.13
C ALA A 29 25.89 -34.41 -34.00
N ASP A 30 26.55 -33.82 -32.99
CA ASP A 30 27.06 -34.51 -31.80
C ASP A 30 25.97 -34.86 -30.77
N GLY A 31 24.69 -34.59 -31.08
CA GLY A 31 23.54 -34.88 -30.22
C GLY A 31 23.27 -33.84 -29.13
N ARG A 32 24.11 -32.80 -29.01
CA ARG A 32 23.90 -31.65 -28.10
C ARG A 32 22.77 -30.75 -28.57
N VAL A 33 22.14 -30.04 -27.63
CA VAL A 33 21.06 -29.10 -27.92
C VAL A 33 21.47 -27.70 -27.48
N GLU A 34 21.44 -26.76 -28.43
CA GLU A 34 21.81 -25.37 -28.23
C GLU A 34 20.61 -24.46 -28.51
N ILE A 35 20.54 -23.34 -27.79
CA ILE A 35 19.52 -22.31 -27.98
C ILE A 35 20.19 -21.17 -28.75
N ALA A 36 19.76 -20.93 -29.98
CA ALA A 36 20.28 -19.89 -30.84
C ALA A 36 19.19 -18.86 -31.16
N ASN A 37 19.57 -17.60 -31.34
CA ASN A 37 18.68 -16.56 -31.86
C ASN A 37 18.70 -16.47 -33.40
N THR A 38 19.44 -17.37 -34.05
CA THR A 38 19.54 -17.53 -35.51
C THR A 38 19.05 -18.92 -35.90
N PRO A 39 18.51 -19.09 -37.12
CA PRO A 39 18.10 -20.41 -37.60
C PRO A 39 19.27 -21.39 -37.53
N CYS A 40 18.96 -22.65 -37.19
CA CYS A 40 19.96 -23.70 -37.07
C CYS A 40 20.73 -23.85 -38.39
N ALA A 41 22.05 -24.07 -38.31
CA ALA A 41 22.86 -24.39 -39.49
C ALA A 41 22.27 -25.62 -40.22
N SER A 42 22.46 -25.72 -41.53
CA SER A 42 21.86 -26.76 -42.39
C SER A 42 22.16 -28.21 -41.98
N THR A 43 23.09 -28.43 -41.05
CA THR A 43 23.45 -29.74 -40.47
C THR A 43 22.76 -30.04 -39.12
N ALA A 44 21.99 -29.09 -38.56
CA ALA A 44 21.34 -29.18 -37.26
C ALA A 44 19.80 -29.16 -37.41
N SER A 45 19.11 -29.99 -36.62
CA SER A 45 17.64 -30.11 -36.68
C SER A 45 16.98 -29.15 -35.68
N THR A 46 16.07 -28.29 -36.17
CA THR A 46 15.27 -27.36 -35.36
C THR A 46 14.14 -28.13 -34.67
N LEU A 47 14.17 -28.22 -33.34
CA LEU A 47 13.24 -29.06 -32.57
C LEU A 47 11.93 -28.35 -32.19
N LYS A 48 11.96 -27.03 -31.99
CA LYS A 48 10.76 -26.21 -31.72
C LYS A 48 11.11 -24.74 -31.86
N THR A 49 10.29 -23.98 -32.57
CA THR A 49 10.25 -22.52 -32.52
C THR A 49 9.14 -22.14 -31.53
N LEU A 50 9.46 -21.28 -30.56
CA LEU A 50 8.43 -20.63 -29.76
C LEU A 50 8.15 -19.28 -30.42
N PRO A 51 6.93 -19.05 -30.96
CA PRO A 51 6.58 -17.75 -31.52
C PRO A 51 6.63 -16.68 -30.44
N ASP A 52 6.89 -15.45 -30.84
CA ASP A 52 6.78 -14.29 -29.94
C ASP A 52 5.31 -14.13 -29.52
N GLU A 53 5.03 -14.23 -28.23
CA GLU A 53 3.68 -14.12 -27.67
C GLU A 53 3.27 -12.64 -27.72
N GLN A 54 2.53 -12.26 -28.77
CA GLN A 54 1.99 -10.92 -28.89
C GLN A 54 0.92 -10.69 -27.81
N VAL A 55 1.25 -9.85 -26.82
CA VAL A 55 0.28 -9.42 -25.81
C VAL A 55 -0.82 -8.64 -26.53
N PRO A 56 -2.09 -9.09 -26.49
CA PRO A 56 -3.16 -8.39 -27.16
C PRO A 56 -3.33 -7.00 -26.54
N GLU A 57 -3.59 -5.98 -27.38
CA GLU A 57 -3.70 -4.58 -26.96
C GLU A 57 -4.75 -4.37 -25.85
N ALA A 58 -5.81 -5.20 -25.82
CA ALA A 58 -6.78 -5.20 -24.72
C ALA A 58 -6.15 -5.50 -23.34
N ASN A 59 -5.18 -6.42 -23.27
CA ASN A 59 -4.49 -6.75 -22.03
C ASN A 59 -3.55 -5.61 -21.61
N ARG A 60 -2.92 -4.92 -22.58
CA ARG A 60 -2.08 -3.75 -22.29
C ARG A 60 -2.90 -2.64 -21.67
N GLN A 61 -4.04 -2.30 -22.28
CA GLN A 61 -4.94 -1.27 -21.76
C GLN A 61 -5.54 -1.65 -20.39
N GLN A 62 -5.81 -2.93 -20.15
CA GLN A 62 -6.24 -3.39 -18.82
C GLN A 62 -5.13 -3.20 -17.78
N ALA A 63 -3.90 -3.61 -18.10
CA ALA A 63 -2.76 -3.44 -17.20
C ALA A 63 -2.50 -1.96 -16.87
N GLU A 64 -2.68 -1.05 -17.83
CA GLU A 64 -2.55 0.40 -17.60
C GLU A 64 -3.62 0.92 -16.64
N ARG A 65 -4.90 0.55 -16.85
CA ARG A 65 -5.99 0.91 -15.93
C ARG A 65 -5.78 0.33 -14.54
N ASP A 66 -5.26 -0.88 -14.44
CA ASP A 66 -4.99 -1.53 -13.16
C ASP A 66 -3.84 -0.83 -12.43
N ALA A 67 -2.79 -0.44 -13.14
CA ALA A 67 -1.70 0.36 -12.59
C ALA A 67 -2.18 1.73 -12.09
N GLU A 68 -3.07 2.39 -12.82
CA GLU A 68 -3.70 3.65 -12.40
C GLU A 68 -4.52 3.46 -11.11
N ARG A 69 -5.38 2.44 -11.04
CA ARG A 69 -6.14 2.14 -9.81
C ARG A 69 -5.24 1.85 -8.61
N MET A 70 -4.13 1.15 -8.81
CA MET A 70 -3.17 0.89 -7.72
C MET A 70 -2.48 2.16 -7.25
N ARG A 71 -2.10 3.06 -8.17
CA ARG A 71 -1.49 4.36 -7.82
C ARG A 71 -2.44 5.20 -6.98
N ASP A 72 -3.69 5.33 -7.43
CA ASP A 72 -4.73 6.07 -6.69
C ASP A 72 -4.97 5.49 -5.29
N TYR A 73 -4.96 4.16 -5.17
CA TYR A 73 -5.14 3.50 -3.89
C TYR A 73 -3.99 3.82 -2.93
N VAL A 74 -2.74 3.75 -3.42
CA VAL A 74 -1.55 4.06 -2.64
C VAL A 74 -1.54 5.52 -2.22
N GLU A 75 -1.82 6.44 -3.14
CA GLU A 75 -1.86 7.88 -2.84
C GLU A 75 -2.89 8.20 -1.76
N LYS A 76 -4.10 7.66 -1.84
CA LYS A 76 -5.14 7.85 -0.82
C LYS A 76 -4.72 7.30 0.54
N ARG A 77 -4.07 6.13 0.55
CA ARG A 77 -3.56 5.52 1.80
C ARG A 77 -2.46 6.35 2.42
N GLU A 78 -1.50 6.80 1.62
CA GLU A 78 -0.39 7.61 2.10
C GLU A 78 -0.86 8.98 2.59
N ALA A 79 -1.82 9.60 1.88
CA ALA A 79 -2.43 10.86 2.31
C ALA A 79 -3.16 10.71 3.65
N ALA A 80 -3.92 9.63 3.84
CA ALA A 80 -4.58 9.33 5.12
C ALA A 80 -3.57 9.13 6.24
N GLN A 81 -2.51 8.34 6.01
CA GLN A 81 -1.44 8.13 6.99
C GLN A 81 -0.74 9.43 7.36
N ARG A 82 -0.39 10.28 6.39
CA ARG A 82 0.22 11.59 6.63
C ARG A 82 -0.69 12.51 7.44
N ALA A 83 -2.01 12.47 7.19
CA ALA A 83 -2.97 13.24 7.96
C ALA A 83 -3.08 12.75 9.42
N GLU A 84 -3.12 11.44 9.63
CA GLU A 84 -3.14 10.84 10.97
C GLU A 84 -1.85 11.14 11.74
N GLU A 85 -0.69 11.01 11.11
CA GLU A 85 0.60 11.34 11.74
C GLU A 85 0.70 12.84 12.07
N ALA A 86 0.20 13.72 11.21
CA ALA A 86 0.13 15.15 11.49
C ALA A 86 -0.79 15.45 12.68
N ALA A 87 -1.97 14.82 12.74
CA ALA A 87 -2.90 14.97 13.85
C ALA A 87 -2.32 14.43 15.17
N GLU A 88 -1.63 13.30 15.12
CA GLU A 88 -0.97 12.70 16.28
C GLU A 88 0.18 13.58 16.78
N ARG A 89 1.00 14.13 15.88
CA ARG A 89 2.04 15.11 16.25
C ARG A 89 1.45 16.34 16.93
N GLN A 90 0.32 16.85 16.45
CA GLN A 90 -0.37 17.97 17.10
C GLN A 90 -0.89 17.60 18.49
N ARG A 91 -1.46 16.40 18.67
CA ARG A 91 -1.91 15.89 19.98
C ARG A 91 -0.74 15.72 20.95
N GLN A 92 0.38 15.18 20.49
CA GLN A 92 1.57 15.04 21.33
C GLN A 92 2.18 16.39 21.70
N ALA A 93 2.20 17.35 20.78
CA ALA A 93 2.66 18.71 21.05
C ALA A 93 1.77 19.40 22.10
N SER A 94 0.44 19.29 21.98
CA SER A 94 -0.48 19.88 22.96
C SER A 94 -0.40 19.18 24.32
N GLN A 95 -0.24 17.86 24.36
CA GLN A 95 0.01 17.12 25.61
C GLN A 95 1.32 17.53 26.27
N ARG A 96 2.41 17.71 25.51
CA ARG A 96 3.70 18.21 26.05
C ARG A 96 3.58 19.62 26.60
N GLN A 97 2.86 20.51 25.91
CA GLN A 97 2.59 21.86 26.40
C GLN A 97 1.76 21.83 27.69
N ALA A 98 0.71 21.00 27.75
CA ALA A 98 -0.12 20.82 28.94
C ALA A 98 0.67 20.22 30.11
N ALA A 99 1.47 19.17 29.88
CA ALA A 99 2.30 18.54 30.91
C ALA A 99 3.43 19.46 31.41
N GLY A 100 4.03 20.26 30.51
CA GLY A 100 4.98 21.30 30.89
C GLY A 100 4.32 22.35 31.78
N SER A 101 3.14 22.85 31.38
CA SER A 101 2.41 23.90 32.11
C SER A 101 1.84 23.41 33.45
N ALA A 102 1.42 22.15 33.55
CA ALA A 102 0.87 21.55 34.76
C ALA A 102 1.90 21.47 35.91
N ASN A 103 3.19 21.32 35.59
CA ASN A 103 4.26 21.30 36.59
C ASN A 103 4.74 22.70 37.00
N VAL A 104 4.50 23.73 36.19
CA VAL A 104 4.88 25.13 36.50
C VAL A 104 3.86 25.80 37.43
N GLY A 105 2.63 25.27 37.54
CA GLY A 105 1.54 25.86 38.34
C GLY A 105 1.38 25.35 39.77
N THR A 106 2.24 24.45 40.25
CA THR A 106 2.11 23.90 41.63
C THR A 106 2.75 24.77 42.71
N GLY A 107 3.52 25.79 42.32
CA GLY A 107 4.10 26.78 43.24
C GLY A 107 3.02 27.72 43.79
N ARG A 108 2.84 27.74 45.12
CA ARG A 108 1.88 28.63 45.80
C ARG A 108 2.25 30.12 45.75
N SER A 109 3.46 30.45 45.28
CA SER A 109 3.99 31.82 45.17
C SER A 109 4.84 31.97 43.91
N VAL A 110 4.98 33.21 43.44
CA VAL A 110 5.79 33.55 42.25
C VAL A 110 7.23 33.07 42.40
N ASP A 111 7.82 33.19 43.59
CA ASP A 111 9.20 32.77 43.86
C ASP A 111 9.39 31.24 43.75
N GLU A 112 8.39 30.46 44.18
CA GLU A 112 8.43 29.00 44.06
C GLU A 112 8.31 28.58 42.58
N CYS A 113 7.43 29.24 41.82
CA CYS A 113 7.29 29.07 40.37
C CYS A 113 8.61 29.34 39.63
N LEU A 114 9.31 30.43 39.98
CA LEU A 114 10.61 30.76 39.38
C LEU A 114 11.71 29.75 39.76
N ARG A 115 11.73 29.27 41.01
CA ARG A 115 12.67 28.23 41.44
C ARG A 115 12.46 26.90 40.73
N ASP A 116 11.22 26.52 40.47
CA ASP A 116 10.91 25.30 39.73
C ASP A 116 11.29 25.42 38.24
N LEU A 117 11.16 26.61 37.65
CA LEU A 117 11.68 26.87 36.30
C LEU A 117 13.21 26.77 36.22
N ASP A 118 13.93 27.26 37.23
CA ASP A 118 15.40 27.15 37.28
C ASP A 118 15.90 25.70 37.38
N ARG A 119 15.08 24.80 37.94
CA ARG A 119 15.40 23.37 38.02
C ARG A 119 15.15 22.63 36.70
N GLN A 120 14.39 23.21 35.78
CA GLN A 120 14.09 22.61 34.49
C GLN A 120 15.09 23.11 33.44
N ALA A 121 15.70 22.19 32.69
CA ALA A 121 16.58 22.52 31.57
C ALA A 121 15.75 22.97 30.35
N LEU A 122 15.23 24.20 30.40
CA LEU A 122 14.39 24.81 29.37
C LEU A 122 15.22 25.63 28.38
N GLU A 123 14.79 25.64 27.12
CA GLU A 123 15.32 26.52 26.08
C GLU A 123 15.05 28.01 26.42
N VAL A 124 15.95 28.91 26.01
CA VAL A 124 15.94 30.34 26.41
C VAL A 124 14.60 31.02 26.13
N ASN A 125 14.00 30.77 24.96
CA ASN A 125 12.71 31.35 24.57
C ASN A 125 11.54 30.76 25.36
N GLN A 126 11.63 29.48 25.71
CA GLN A 126 10.60 28.79 26.48
C GLN A 126 10.62 29.26 27.94
N ARG A 127 11.83 29.46 28.49
CA ARG A 127 12.05 30.02 29.81
C ARG A 127 11.46 31.42 29.95
N ALA A 128 11.77 32.33 29.01
CA ALA A 128 11.24 33.70 29.05
C ALA A 128 9.70 33.75 29.04
N TYR A 129 9.06 32.90 28.23
CA TYR A 129 7.61 32.80 28.19
C TYR A 129 7.02 32.30 29.53
N LEU A 130 7.63 31.28 30.13
CA LEU A 130 7.16 30.71 31.40
C LEU A 130 7.45 31.61 32.61
N GLU A 131 8.55 32.35 32.61
CA GLU A 131 8.84 33.37 33.64
C GLU A 131 7.81 34.49 33.63
N ALA A 132 7.39 34.95 32.45
CA ALA A 132 6.30 35.91 32.30
C ALA A 132 4.97 35.32 32.81
N ALA A 133 4.70 34.04 32.51
CA ALA A 133 3.52 33.34 33.01
C ALA A 133 3.50 33.27 34.56
N CYS A 134 4.61 32.91 35.20
CA CYS A 134 4.75 32.90 36.67
C CYS A 134 4.48 34.28 37.30
N ARG A 135 4.99 35.35 36.69
CA ARG A 135 4.78 36.72 37.18
C ARG A 135 3.36 37.22 36.95
N SER A 136 2.70 36.76 35.89
CA SER A 136 1.35 37.18 35.53
C SER A 136 0.25 36.54 36.38
N ASN A 137 0.52 35.37 36.99
CA ASN A 137 -0.51 34.63 37.72
C ASN A 137 0.00 34.07 39.06
N PRO A 138 0.01 34.88 40.14
CA PRO A 138 0.52 34.47 41.44
C PRO A 138 -0.40 33.48 42.19
N GLN A 139 -1.60 33.18 41.67
CA GLN A 139 -2.62 32.34 42.34
C GLN A 139 -3.38 31.41 41.38
N ALA A 140 -2.69 30.78 40.43
CA ALA A 140 -3.28 29.66 39.73
C ALA A 140 -3.34 28.46 40.70
N GLN A 141 -4.48 28.27 41.38
CA GLN A 141 -4.78 26.99 42.02
C GLN A 141 -4.62 25.90 40.94
N PRO A 142 -3.96 24.77 41.24
CA PRO A 142 -3.84 23.69 40.28
C PRO A 142 -5.25 23.18 39.98
N VAL A 143 -5.83 23.63 38.87
CA VAL A 143 -7.04 23.03 38.32
C VAL A 143 -6.59 21.67 37.83
N TYR A 144 -6.80 20.68 38.69
CA TYR A 144 -6.63 19.28 38.35
C TYR A 144 -7.61 19.00 37.22
N VAL A 145 -7.14 19.07 35.97
CA VAL A 145 -7.88 18.51 34.84
C VAL A 145 -7.57 17.02 34.91
N PRO A 146 -8.50 16.17 35.40
CA PRO A 146 -8.24 14.75 35.43
C PRO A 146 -8.07 14.29 33.98
N VAL A 147 -6.85 13.95 33.62
CA VAL A 147 -6.57 13.18 32.40
C VAL A 147 -7.17 11.80 32.67
N PRO A 148 -8.21 11.35 31.94
CA PRO A 148 -8.74 10.01 32.15
C PRO A 148 -7.70 8.99 31.72
N MET A 149 -6.94 8.48 32.70
CA MET A 149 -6.11 7.29 32.53
C MET A 149 -7.04 6.10 32.34
N THR A 150 -7.15 5.58 31.13
CA THR A 150 -7.81 4.30 30.89
C THR A 150 -6.91 3.18 31.41
N VAL A 151 -7.16 2.74 32.65
CA VAL A 151 -6.50 1.56 33.23
C VAL A 151 -7.11 0.30 32.59
N PRO A 152 -6.32 -0.64 32.03
CA PRO A 152 -6.84 -1.92 31.58
C PRO A 152 -7.27 -2.75 32.80
N GLY A 153 -8.57 -2.75 33.08
CA GLY A 153 -9.16 -3.57 34.13
C GLY A 153 -9.22 -5.03 33.70
N TYR A 154 -8.40 -5.87 34.32
CA TYR A 154 -8.57 -7.31 34.31
C TYR A 154 -9.60 -7.68 35.37
N GLY A 155 -10.76 -8.19 34.97
CA GLY A 155 -11.61 -9.03 35.82
C GLY A 155 -13.04 -8.57 36.08
N TYR A 156 -13.96 -9.41 35.61
CA TYR A 156 -15.24 -9.83 36.21
C TYR A 156 -16.25 -8.78 36.72
N GLY A 157 -17.43 -8.79 36.08
CA GLY A 157 -18.68 -8.30 36.70
C GLY A 157 -19.40 -7.29 35.82
N GLY A 158 -20.52 -7.70 35.25
CA GLY A 158 -21.24 -6.95 34.21
C GLY A 158 -21.90 -5.66 34.69
N ILE A 159 -21.80 -4.63 33.85
CA ILE A 159 -22.79 -3.57 33.70
C ILE A 159 -23.00 -3.42 32.18
N GLY A 160 -24.25 -3.57 31.76
CA GLY A 160 -24.65 -3.73 30.37
C GLY A 160 -24.41 -2.50 29.51
N TYR A 161 -23.54 -2.65 28.52
CA TYR A 161 -23.54 -1.78 27.34
C TYR A 161 -24.48 -2.37 26.29
N PRO A 162 -25.23 -1.55 25.52
CA PRO A 162 -25.94 -2.04 24.35
C PRO A 162 -24.90 -2.65 23.39
N ARG A 163 -25.05 -3.94 23.08
CA ARG A 163 -24.24 -4.59 22.05
C ARG A 163 -24.37 -3.79 20.75
N PRO A 164 -23.27 -3.43 20.08
CA PRO A 164 -23.33 -2.94 18.71
C PRO A 164 -24.06 -3.99 17.88
N MET A 165 -25.14 -3.61 17.20
CA MET A 165 -25.76 -4.51 16.23
C MET A 165 -24.71 -4.92 15.20
N PRO A 166 -24.66 -6.21 14.81
CA PRO A 166 -23.86 -6.63 13.68
C PRO A 166 -24.30 -5.81 12.47
N HIS A 167 -23.35 -5.09 11.87
CA HIS A 167 -23.61 -4.42 10.61
C HIS A 167 -23.93 -5.50 9.58
N PRO A 168 -24.98 -5.35 8.75
CA PRO A 168 -25.26 -6.30 7.68
C PRO A 168 -24.00 -6.42 6.82
N HIS A 169 -23.41 -7.61 6.76
CA HIS A 169 -22.38 -7.87 5.77
C HIS A 169 -23.00 -7.66 4.39
N PRO A 170 -22.31 -6.94 3.47
CA PRO A 170 -22.69 -6.98 2.07
C PRO A 170 -22.80 -8.44 1.67
N ARG A 171 -23.97 -8.86 1.19
CA ARG A 171 -24.10 -10.19 0.58
C ARG A 171 -23.06 -10.27 -0.54
N PRO A 172 -22.31 -11.37 -0.68
CA PRO A 172 -21.57 -11.60 -1.91
C PRO A 172 -22.56 -11.49 -3.05
N ASP A 173 -22.30 -10.63 -4.03
CA ASP A 173 -23.05 -10.63 -5.27
C ASP A 173 -22.98 -12.06 -5.82
N VAL A 174 -24.14 -12.71 -5.84
CA VAL A 174 -24.32 -13.97 -6.56
C VAL A 174 -24.16 -13.59 -8.01
N ASN A 175 -22.95 -13.75 -8.53
CA ASN A 175 -22.70 -13.74 -9.95
C ASN A 175 -23.65 -14.79 -10.56
N PRO A 176 -24.58 -14.42 -11.46
CA PRO A 176 -25.39 -15.41 -12.13
C PRO A 176 -24.43 -16.34 -12.86
N GLY A 177 -24.32 -17.58 -12.39
CA GLY A 177 -23.56 -18.60 -13.09
C GLY A 177 -24.03 -18.68 -14.55
N PRO A 178 -23.16 -19.09 -15.48
CA PRO A 178 -23.55 -19.25 -16.88
C PRO A 178 -24.80 -20.13 -16.99
N PRO A 179 -25.71 -19.86 -17.94
CA PRO A 179 -26.96 -20.59 -18.07
C PRO A 179 -26.68 -22.10 -18.17
N ALA A 180 -27.41 -22.87 -17.38
CA ALA A 180 -27.32 -24.32 -17.36
C ALA A 180 -27.47 -24.87 -18.79
N GLY A 181 -26.41 -25.51 -19.29
CA GLY A 181 -26.46 -26.27 -20.52
C GLY A 181 -27.50 -27.41 -20.40
N PRO A 182 -27.98 -27.94 -21.53
CA PRO A 182 -28.99 -28.99 -21.53
C PRO A 182 -28.51 -30.23 -20.77
N PRO A 183 -29.41 -30.96 -20.08
CA PRO A 183 -29.04 -32.12 -19.29
C PRO A 183 -28.39 -33.19 -20.17
N VAL A 184 -27.15 -33.57 -19.84
CA VAL A 184 -26.48 -34.72 -20.43
C VAL A 184 -27.26 -35.98 -20.01
N SER A 185 -27.92 -36.62 -20.98
CA SER A 185 -28.53 -37.94 -20.81
C SER A 185 -27.42 -38.97 -20.59
N ILE A 186 -27.23 -39.40 -19.35
CA ILE A 186 -26.39 -40.56 -19.02
C ILE A 186 -27.21 -41.80 -19.37
N TYR A 187 -27.00 -42.35 -20.57
CA TYR A 187 -27.48 -43.69 -20.88
C TYR A 187 -26.71 -44.72 -20.03
N PRO A 188 -27.39 -45.64 -19.34
CA PRO A 188 -26.71 -46.70 -18.60
C PRO A 188 -26.00 -47.67 -19.58
N PRO A 189 -24.85 -48.26 -19.17
CA PRO A 189 -24.10 -49.18 -20.01
C PRO A 189 -24.91 -50.45 -20.29
N ASN A 190 -25.03 -50.77 -21.58
CA ASN A 190 -25.69 -51.96 -22.09
C ASN A 190 -24.95 -53.22 -21.61
N SER A 191 -25.43 -53.84 -20.53
CA SER A 191 -25.03 -55.19 -20.15
C SER A 191 -25.77 -56.20 -21.02
N LYS A 192 -25.25 -56.46 -22.22
CA LYS A 192 -25.56 -57.69 -22.95
C LYS A 192 -24.28 -58.45 -23.22
N ASN A 193 -23.79 -59.10 -22.16
CA ASN A 193 -23.05 -60.33 -22.32
C ASN A 193 -23.79 -61.40 -21.51
N LYS A 194 -24.66 -62.15 -22.19
CA LYS A 194 -25.17 -63.42 -21.69
C LYS A 194 -24.85 -64.48 -22.74
N SER A 195 -23.78 -65.20 -22.44
CA SER A 195 -23.35 -66.46 -23.02
C SER A 195 -24.49 -67.49 -23.01
N ARG A 196 -24.81 -68.10 -24.16
CA ARG A 196 -24.79 -69.56 -24.39
C ARG A 196 -25.12 -69.89 -25.85
#